data_AF-A0A6B2G0M7-F1
#
_entry.id   AF-A0A6B2G0M7-F1
#
_cell.length_a   1.000
_cell.length_b   1.000
_cell.length_c   1.000
_cell.angle_alpha   90.00
_cell.angle_beta   90.00
_cell.angle_gamma   90.00
#
_symmetry.space_group_name_H-M   'P 1'
#
loop_
_entity.id
_entity.type
_entity.pdbx_description
1 polymer ?
#
loop_
_entity_poly.entity_id
_entity_poly.type
_entity_poly.pdbx_seq_one_letter_code
_entity_poly.pdbx_strand_id
1 'polypeptide(L)'
;KSLSFVACDICGICVHDCHLPFITFSCKWTHLGCMPNSVVVRNVHQWVKKSESCTKCFCCDNPLYPESSCAKCIWCSKNKHINCVPATTACMGQDVSELVLPPSLVQVSKKHLELSEIKDDFWPLFAFVNIRGGKCQGIQFARALRELLNPIQVWDIPAYSIESGCPAINIIF
;
A
#
# COMPACT_ATOMS: atom_id res chain seq x y z
N LYS A 1 6.80 -29.80 -12.54
CA LYS A 1 6.66 -28.33 -12.66
C LYS A 1 6.89 -27.74 -11.27
N SER A 2 7.88 -26.87 -11.12
CA SER A 2 8.16 -26.18 -9.85
C SER A 2 6.91 -25.41 -9.40
N LEU A 3 6.38 -25.72 -8.22
CA LEU A 3 5.33 -24.94 -7.55
C LEU A 3 6.02 -23.76 -6.84
N SER A 4 6.47 -22.78 -7.62
CA SER A 4 6.89 -21.50 -7.05
C SER A 4 5.65 -20.66 -6.72
N PHE A 5 5.80 -19.85 -5.69
CA PHE A 5 4.81 -18.88 -5.25
C PHE A 5 5.37 -17.48 -5.46
N VAL A 6 4.51 -16.58 -5.92
CA VAL A 6 4.76 -15.13 -5.97
C VAL A 6 3.92 -14.48 -4.88
N ALA A 7 4.59 -13.68 -4.04
CA ALA A 7 3.95 -12.86 -3.02
C ALA A 7 3.93 -11.40 -3.47
N CYS A 8 2.82 -10.70 -3.25
CA CYS A 8 2.75 -9.27 -3.46
C CYS A 8 3.46 -8.53 -2.33
N ASP A 9 4.41 -7.65 -2.66
CA ASP A 9 5.19 -6.87 -1.70
C ASP A 9 4.38 -5.86 -0.87
N ILE A 10 3.11 -5.61 -1.22
CA ILE A 10 2.27 -4.60 -0.56
C ILE A 10 1.17 -5.26 0.27
N CYS A 11 0.35 -6.11 -0.34
CA CYS A 11 -0.72 -6.79 0.38
C CYS A 11 -0.28 -8.12 1.01
N GLY A 12 0.88 -8.67 0.63
CA GLY A 12 1.36 -9.97 1.08
C GLY A 12 0.49 -11.15 0.68
N ILE A 13 -0.38 -11.01 -0.33
CA ILE A 13 -1.11 -12.15 -0.91
C ILE A 13 -0.13 -12.98 -1.71
N CYS A 14 -0.13 -14.29 -1.46
CA CYS A 14 0.69 -15.27 -2.15
C CYS A 14 -0.16 -16.08 -3.13
N VAL A 15 0.31 -16.26 -4.35
CA VAL A 15 -0.33 -17.06 -5.39
C VAL A 15 0.68 -17.97 -6.04
N HIS A 16 0.26 -19.16 -6.47
CA HIS A 16 1.12 -19.98 -7.33
C HIS A 16 1.37 -19.26 -8.65
N ASP A 17 2.57 -19.39 -9.20
CA ASP A 17 2.96 -18.72 -10.44
C ASP A 17 2.04 -19.09 -11.62
N CYS A 18 1.57 -20.34 -11.66
CA CYS A 18 0.63 -20.80 -12.68
C CYS A 18 -0.75 -20.14 -12.59
N HIS A 19 -1.10 -19.54 -11.46
CA HIS A 19 -2.37 -18.85 -11.25
C HIS A 19 -2.27 -17.33 -11.39
N LEU A 20 -1.06 -16.78 -11.46
CA LEU A 20 -0.82 -15.33 -11.56
C LEU A 20 -1.60 -14.66 -12.71
N PRO A 21 -1.70 -15.25 -13.93
CA PRO A 21 -2.46 -14.64 -15.03
C PRO A 21 -3.98 -14.52 -14.78
N PHE A 22 -4.52 -15.27 -13.82
CA PHE A 22 -5.96 -15.29 -13.52
C PHE A 22 -6.34 -14.37 -12.35
N ILE A 23 -5.37 -13.68 -11.75
CA ILE A 23 -5.63 -12.77 -10.64
C ILE A 23 -6.24 -11.47 -11.16
N THR A 24 -7.48 -11.21 -10.76
CA THR A 24 -8.22 -9.96 -11.06
C THR A 24 -8.21 -8.98 -9.88
N PHE A 25 -7.57 -9.36 -8.77
CA PHE A 25 -7.52 -8.56 -7.55
C PHE A 25 -6.59 -7.35 -7.69
N SER A 26 -7.12 -6.16 -7.43
CA SER A 26 -6.32 -4.93 -7.32
C SER A 26 -5.77 -4.78 -5.90
N CYS A 27 -4.44 -4.87 -5.76
CA CYS A 27 -3.73 -4.90 -4.47
C CYS A 27 -4.08 -3.75 -3.51
N LYS A 28 -3.44 -2.59 -3.69
CA LYS A 28 -3.64 -1.37 -2.89
C LYS A 28 -4.13 -0.34 -3.88
N TRP A 29 -5.26 0.30 -3.60
CA TRP A 29 -5.82 1.27 -4.53
C TRP A 29 -4.87 2.47 -4.65
N THR A 30 -4.52 2.87 -5.85
CA THR A 30 -3.57 3.98 -6.08
C THR A 30 -4.25 5.22 -6.65
N HIS A 31 -5.38 5.04 -7.30
CA HIS A 31 -6.14 6.09 -7.97
C HIS A 31 -7.62 5.72 -8.06
N LEU A 32 -8.46 6.68 -8.41
CA LEU A 32 -9.91 6.53 -8.44
C LEU A 32 -10.35 5.36 -9.34
N GLY A 33 -9.66 5.16 -10.47
CA GLY A 33 -9.98 4.10 -11.44
C GLY A 33 -9.77 2.66 -10.96
N CYS A 34 -9.00 2.44 -9.89
CA CYS A 34 -8.83 1.11 -9.28
C CYS A 34 -9.59 0.94 -7.96
N MET A 35 -10.32 1.97 -7.52
CA MET A 35 -11.22 1.88 -6.38
C MET A 35 -12.57 1.28 -6.82
N PRO A 36 -13.23 0.47 -5.96
CA PRO A 36 -14.60 0.03 -6.24
C PRO A 36 -15.57 1.22 -6.18
N ASN A 37 -16.55 1.24 -7.07
CA ASN A 37 -17.58 2.31 -7.14
C ASN A 37 -18.39 2.49 -5.84
N SER A 38 -18.46 1.46 -4.99
CA SER A 38 -19.11 1.53 -3.67
C SER A 38 -18.29 2.29 -2.62
N VAL A 39 -17.07 2.71 -2.95
CA VAL A 39 -16.05 3.17 -2.00
C VAL A 39 -15.49 4.55 -2.39
N VAL A 40 -16.27 5.39 -3.08
CA VAL A 40 -15.84 6.72 -3.57
C VAL A 40 -15.68 7.76 -2.43
N VAL A 41 -15.91 7.36 -1.17
CA VAL A 41 -15.66 8.21 -0.01
C VAL A 41 -14.16 8.26 0.29
N ARG A 42 -13.66 9.44 0.66
CA ARG A 42 -12.27 9.63 1.11
C ARG A 42 -11.97 8.71 2.30
N ASN A 43 -10.73 8.24 2.39
CA ASN A 43 -10.19 7.59 3.59
C ASN A 43 -11.00 6.35 4.01
N VAL A 44 -11.01 5.32 3.19
CA VAL A 44 -11.75 4.07 3.42
C VAL A 44 -10.82 2.93 3.78
N HIS A 45 -11.28 2.05 4.68
CA HIS A 45 -10.51 0.85 4.99
C HIS A 45 -10.50 -0.13 3.82
N GLN A 46 -9.30 -0.59 3.43
CA GLN A 46 -9.13 -1.66 2.45
C GLN A 46 -8.65 -2.93 3.18
N TRP A 47 -9.56 -3.85 3.44
CA TRP A 47 -9.30 -5.07 4.21
C TRP A 47 -8.80 -6.21 3.32
N VAL A 48 -7.67 -6.80 3.69
CA VAL A 48 -7.13 -8.01 3.06
C VAL A 48 -7.13 -9.14 4.07
N LYS A 49 -7.67 -10.30 3.68
CA LYS A 49 -7.66 -11.51 4.51
C LYS A 49 -6.22 -11.92 4.79
N LYS A 50 -5.92 -12.21 6.05
CA LYS A 50 -4.61 -12.66 6.53
C LYS A 50 -4.77 -13.95 7.32
N SER A 51 -3.74 -14.80 7.25
CA SER A 51 -3.64 -16.07 7.99
C SER A 51 -2.70 -16.01 9.19
N GLU A 52 -2.00 -14.89 9.39
CA GLU A 52 -0.99 -14.72 10.44
C GLU A 52 -1.60 -14.18 11.74
N SER A 53 -0.88 -14.35 12.85
CA SER A 53 -1.27 -13.92 14.19
C SER A 53 -1.46 -12.41 14.27
N CYS A 54 -2.68 -11.98 14.00
CA CYS A 54 -3.17 -10.67 14.37
C CYS A 54 -3.23 -10.58 15.91
N THR A 55 -2.94 -9.42 16.52
CA THR A 55 -2.88 -9.31 18.01
C THR A 55 -4.25 -9.00 18.63
N LYS A 56 -4.98 -8.03 18.08
CA LYS A 56 -6.24 -7.52 18.62
C LYS A 56 -7.17 -7.04 17.50
N CYS A 57 -8.47 -7.26 17.65
CA CYS A 57 -9.49 -6.77 16.74
C CYS A 57 -9.82 -5.30 16.99
N PHE A 58 -9.69 -4.46 15.96
CA PHE A 58 -10.06 -3.05 16.00
C PHE A 58 -11.55 -2.79 16.21
N CYS A 59 -12.42 -3.76 15.88
CA CYS A 59 -13.87 -3.55 15.95
C CYS A 59 -14.48 -3.88 17.32
N CYS A 60 -13.97 -4.90 18.01
CA CYS A 60 -14.55 -5.41 19.25
C CYS A 60 -13.55 -5.50 20.41
N ASP A 61 -12.30 -5.07 20.18
CA ASP A 61 -11.21 -5.10 21.15
C ASP A 61 -10.83 -6.47 21.73
N ASN A 62 -11.41 -7.56 21.22
CA ASN A 62 -11.03 -8.92 21.60
C ASN A 62 -9.72 -9.34 20.91
N PRO A 63 -8.93 -10.24 21.54
CA PRO A 63 -7.72 -10.80 20.93
C PRO A 63 -8.05 -11.57 19.66
N LEU A 64 -7.09 -11.58 18.73
CA LEU A 64 -7.17 -12.40 17.51
C LEU A 64 -6.29 -13.63 17.72
N TYR A 65 -6.89 -14.82 17.77
CA TYR A 65 -6.14 -16.06 17.94
C TYR A 65 -5.56 -16.54 16.59
N PRO A 66 -4.45 -17.30 16.56
CA PRO A 66 -3.84 -17.78 15.33
C PRO A 66 -4.80 -18.57 14.42
N GLU A 67 -5.71 -19.35 15.01
CA GLU A 67 -6.76 -20.10 14.29
C GLU A 67 -7.91 -19.21 13.77
N SER A 68 -7.98 -17.95 14.19
CA SER A 68 -9.05 -17.03 13.77
C SER A 68 -8.79 -16.48 12.38
N SER A 69 -9.78 -16.56 11.50
CA SER A 69 -9.74 -15.82 10.22
C SER A 69 -9.76 -14.31 10.49
N CYS A 70 -8.62 -13.64 10.25
CA CYS A 70 -8.50 -12.19 10.40
C CYS A 70 -8.32 -11.47 9.05
N ALA A 71 -8.52 -10.15 9.08
CA ALA A 71 -8.21 -9.26 7.99
C ALA A 71 -7.40 -8.07 8.50
N LYS A 72 -6.41 -7.65 7.73
CA LYS A 72 -5.59 -6.46 8.00
C LYS A 72 -5.94 -5.36 7.01
N CYS A 73 -6.08 -4.14 7.47
CA CYS A 73 -6.26 -2.99 6.60
C CYS A 73 -4.90 -2.62 5.98
N ILE A 74 -4.83 -2.49 4.65
CA ILE A 74 -3.59 -2.12 3.95
C ILE A 74 -3.15 -0.68 4.29
N TRP A 75 -4.08 0.22 4.59
CA TRP A 75 -3.79 1.64 4.80
C TRP A 75 -3.36 2.01 6.20
N CYS A 76 -3.97 1.40 7.23
CA CYS A 76 -3.71 1.74 8.64
C CYS A 76 -3.10 0.61 9.45
N SER A 77 -2.85 -0.55 8.83
CA SER A 77 -2.33 -1.76 9.48
C SER A 77 -3.15 -2.32 10.65
N LYS A 78 -4.34 -1.76 10.93
CA LYS A 78 -5.29 -2.31 11.92
C LYS A 78 -5.78 -3.69 11.49
N ASN A 79 -6.03 -4.55 12.46
CA ASN A 79 -6.55 -5.91 12.25
C ASN A 79 -8.00 -6.01 12.72
N LYS A 80 -8.79 -6.89 12.10
CA LYS A 80 -10.15 -7.24 12.56
C LYS A 80 -10.44 -8.72 12.34
N HIS A 81 -11.41 -9.26 13.08
CA HIS A 81 -12.01 -10.53 12.68
C HIS A 81 -12.65 -10.40 11.30
N ILE A 82 -12.63 -11.47 10.52
CA ILE A 82 -13.19 -11.46 9.16
C ILE A 82 -14.66 -10.98 9.14
N ASN A 83 -15.44 -11.39 10.15
CA ASN A 83 -16.88 -11.08 10.28
C ASN A 83 -17.18 -9.82 11.13
N CYS A 84 -16.18 -9.19 11.74
CA CYS A 84 -16.41 -7.95 12.48
C CYS A 84 -16.64 -6.78 11.52
N VAL A 85 -17.62 -5.95 11.82
CA VAL A 85 -17.91 -4.70 11.09
C VAL A 85 -17.37 -3.54 11.92
N PRO A 86 -16.49 -2.67 11.37
CA PRO A 86 -15.99 -1.52 12.10
C PRO A 86 -17.09 -0.47 12.31
N ALA A 87 -17.08 0.18 13.46
CA ALA A 87 -18.05 1.25 13.78
C ALA A 87 -17.91 2.48 12.88
N THR A 88 -16.71 2.72 12.37
CA THR A 88 -16.42 3.76 11.36
C THR A 88 -15.90 3.12 10.08
N THR A 89 -16.37 3.64 8.95
CA THR A 89 -15.82 3.31 7.62
C THR A 89 -14.58 4.15 7.31
N ALA A 90 -14.35 5.23 8.06
CA ALA A 90 -13.23 6.13 7.88
C ALA A 90 -11.92 5.52 8.42
N CYS A 91 -10.98 5.31 7.50
CA CYS A 91 -9.63 4.88 7.78
C CYS A 91 -8.77 6.10 8.13
N MET A 92 -8.27 6.13 9.36
CA MET A 92 -7.38 7.21 9.82
C MET A 92 -5.96 7.15 9.22
N GLY A 93 -5.73 6.30 8.21
CA GLY A 93 -4.38 6.01 7.70
C GLY A 93 -3.46 5.46 8.80
N GLN A 94 -2.16 5.45 8.53
CA GLN A 94 -1.13 5.38 9.57
C GLN A 94 -0.89 6.79 10.14
N ASP A 95 0.02 6.92 11.12
CA ASP A 95 0.44 8.18 11.75
C ASP A 95 1.06 9.20 10.77
N VAL A 96 1.07 8.89 9.47
CA VAL A 96 1.60 9.70 8.35
C VAL A 96 0.50 10.07 7.33
N SER A 97 -0.77 10.05 7.73
CA SER A 97 -1.93 10.22 6.83
C SER A 97 -1.93 11.53 6.04
N GLU A 98 -1.35 12.60 6.57
CA GLU A 98 -1.15 13.89 5.90
C GLU A 98 -0.18 13.79 4.71
N LEU A 99 0.76 12.84 4.75
CA LEU A 99 1.73 12.58 3.69
C LEU A 99 1.20 11.64 2.60
N VAL A 100 0.11 10.93 2.87
CA VAL A 100 -0.47 9.94 1.96
C VAL A 100 -1.43 10.63 1.02
N LEU A 101 -1.19 10.49 -0.28
CA LEU A 101 -2.10 10.97 -1.31
C LEU A 101 -3.29 10.00 -1.43
N PRO A 102 -4.52 10.38 -1.03
CA PRO A 102 -5.65 9.47 -1.03
C PRO A 102 -6.01 9.04 -2.47
N PRO A 103 -6.27 7.75 -2.74
CA PRO A 103 -6.57 7.28 -4.09
C PRO A 103 -7.78 7.97 -4.74
N SER A 104 -8.74 8.42 -3.93
CA SER A 104 -9.94 9.15 -4.38
C SER A 104 -9.63 10.53 -4.96
N LEU A 105 -8.44 11.08 -4.69
CA LEU A 105 -7.99 12.37 -5.23
C LEU A 105 -7.12 12.22 -6.47
N VAL A 106 -6.73 11.00 -6.84
CA VAL A 106 -5.82 10.76 -7.96
C VAL A 106 -6.59 10.25 -9.16
N GLN A 107 -6.44 10.94 -10.29
CA GLN A 107 -6.89 10.49 -11.60
C GLN A 107 -5.68 10.20 -12.48
N VAL A 108 -5.70 9.05 -13.14
CA VAL A 108 -4.62 8.62 -14.02
C VAL A 108 -5.13 8.63 -15.44
N SER A 109 -4.54 9.47 -16.29
CA SER A 109 -4.72 9.42 -17.74
C SER A 109 -3.52 8.70 -18.37
N LYS A 110 -3.59 8.41 -19.67
CA LYS A 110 -2.48 7.76 -20.40
C LYS A 110 -1.17 8.56 -20.37
N LYS A 111 -1.21 9.85 -20.07
CA LYS A 111 -0.06 10.75 -20.17
C LYS A 111 0.29 11.46 -18.86
N HIS A 112 -0.67 11.66 -17.95
CA HIS A 112 -0.47 12.49 -16.77
C HIS A 112 -1.23 11.95 -15.55
N LEU A 113 -0.71 12.29 -14.38
CA LEU A 113 -1.40 12.20 -13.10
C LEU A 113 -2.08 13.54 -12.84
N GLU A 114 -3.39 13.50 -12.63
CA GLU A 114 -4.19 14.67 -12.28
C GLU A 114 -4.68 14.51 -10.84
N LEU A 115 -4.51 15.57 -10.06
CA LEU A 115 -4.95 15.60 -8.66
C LEU A 115 -6.17 16.50 -8.55
N SER A 116 -7.24 15.96 -7.98
CA SER A 116 -8.36 16.78 -7.50
C SER A 116 -7.87 17.72 -6.40
N GLU A 117 -8.61 18.81 -6.16
CA GLU A 117 -8.28 19.81 -5.14
C GLU A 117 -7.89 19.18 -3.79
N ILE A 118 -6.62 19.36 -3.45
CA ILE A 118 -6.02 18.95 -2.18
C ILE A 118 -6.32 20.07 -1.20
N LYS A 119 -7.00 19.76 -0.09
CA LYS A 119 -7.24 20.74 0.97
C LYS A 119 -5.91 21.03 1.69
N ASP A 120 -5.82 22.20 2.33
CA ASP A 120 -4.60 22.69 3.00
C ASP A 120 -4.03 21.75 4.09
N ASP A 121 -4.80 20.76 4.53
CA ASP A 121 -4.42 19.79 5.57
C ASP A 121 -3.53 18.62 5.05
N PHE A 122 -3.13 18.60 3.77
CA PHE A 122 -2.33 17.51 3.19
C PHE A 122 -1.01 18.01 2.61
N TRP A 123 0.07 17.26 2.89
CA TRP A 123 1.42 17.51 2.38
C TRP A 123 1.96 16.23 1.71
N PRO A 124 1.47 15.88 0.50
CA PRO A 124 1.77 14.59 -0.11
C PRO A 124 3.27 14.43 -0.38
N LEU A 125 3.87 13.40 0.20
CA LEU A 125 5.29 13.12 0.03
C LEU A 125 5.54 12.26 -1.22
N PHE A 126 6.51 12.63 -2.04
CA PHE A 126 6.92 11.87 -3.21
C PHE A 126 8.34 11.32 -3.02
N ALA A 127 8.47 10.00 -3.07
CA ALA A 127 9.72 9.31 -2.82
C ALA A 127 10.33 8.77 -4.12
N PHE A 128 11.54 9.24 -4.43
CA PHE A 128 12.33 8.74 -5.54
C PHE A 128 13.49 7.90 -4.99
N VAL A 129 13.37 6.57 -5.14
CA VAL A 129 14.28 5.61 -4.52
C VAL A 129 15.25 5.07 -5.56
N ASN A 130 16.56 5.28 -5.34
CA ASN A 130 17.57 4.59 -6.12
C ASN A 130 17.70 3.15 -5.63
N ILE A 131 16.95 2.25 -6.24
CA ILE A 131 16.88 0.84 -5.83
C ILE A 131 18.18 0.06 -6.08
N ARG A 132 19.11 0.60 -6.88
CA ARG A 132 20.40 -0.04 -7.23
C ARG A 132 21.62 0.65 -6.61
N GLY A 133 21.43 1.69 -5.81
CA GLY A 133 22.51 2.41 -5.13
C GLY A 133 23.00 1.72 -3.84
N GLY A 134 24.30 1.80 -3.56
CA GLY A 134 24.88 1.38 -2.27
C GLY A 134 24.78 -0.12 -1.96
N LYS A 135 24.41 -0.46 -0.71
CA LYS A 135 24.32 -1.86 -0.17
C LYS A 135 23.09 -2.66 -0.66
N CYS A 136 22.48 -2.29 -1.79
CA CYS A 136 21.29 -2.97 -2.34
C CYS A 136 20.05 -3.04 -1.41
N GLN A 137 19.94 -2.16 -0.41
CA GLN A 137 18.77 -2.10 0.48
C GLN A 137 17.62 -1.26 -0.09
N GLY A 138 17.81 -0.58 -1.23
CA GLY A 138 16.82 0.30 -1.83
C GLY A 138 15.49 -0.40 -2.18
N ILE A 139 15.53 -1.70 -2.48
CA ILE A 139 14.31 -2.50 -2.71
C ILE A 139 13.48 -2.62 -1.42
N GLN A 140 14.12 -2.94 -0.29
CA GLN A 140 13.43 -3.07 1.01
C GLN A 140 12.86 -1.74 1.47
N PHE A 141 13.59 -0.65 1.23
CA PHE A 141 13.16 0.69 1.54
C PHE A 141 11.96 1.14 0.68
N ALA A 142 12.02 0.92 -0.64
CA ALA A 142 10.90 1.21 -1.53
C ALA A 142 9.66 0.39 -1.17
N ARG A 143 9.82 -0.87 -0.74
CA ARG A 143 8.72 -1.69 -0.21
C ARG A 143 8.09 -1.07 1.03
N ALA A 144 8.89 -0.72 2.03
CA ALA A 144 8.40 -0.05 3.25
C ALA A 144 7.65 1.25 2.91
N LEU A 145 8.18 2.08 2.00
CA LEU A 145 7.51 3.30 1.58
C LEU A 145 6.19 3.04 0.84
N ARG A 146 6.06 1.97 0.04
CA ARG A 146 4.79 1.61 -0.62
C ARG A 146 3.76 1.05 0.36
N GLU A 147 4.21 0.42 1.43
CA GLU A 147 3.33 0.04 2.53
C GLU A 147 2.80 1.28 3.26
N LEU A 148 3.66 2.27 3.52
CA LEU A 148 3.32 3.50 4.24
C LEU A 148 2.49 4.49 3.39
N LEU A 149 2.99 4.83 2.20
CA LEU A 149 2.42 5.82 1.29
C LEU A 149 1.49 5.17 0.26
N ASN A 150 0.77 5.97 -0.52
CA ASN A 150 0.14 5.46 -1.73
C ASN A 150 1.26 5.01 -2.70
N PRO A 151 1.26 3.77 -3.24
CA PRO A 151 2.33 3.29 -4.12
C PRO A 151 2.60 4.18 -5.33
N ILE A 152 1.62 4.97 -5.77
CA ILE A 152 1.82 5.95 -6.84
C ILE A 152 2.81 7.05 -6.47
N GLN A 153 3.09 7.24 -5.17
CA GLN A 153 4.02 8.24 -4.65
C GLN A 153 5.46 7.73 -4.58
N VAL A 154 5.72 6.46 -4.91
CA VAL A 154 7.05 5.83 -4.76
C VAL A 154 7.57 5.38 -6.11
N TRP A 155 8.55 6.09 -6.64
CA TRP A 155 9.17 5.78 -7.92
C TRP A 155 10.56 5.19 -7.73
N ASP A 156 10.79 4.08 -8.42
CA ASP A 156 12.11 3.51 -8.54
C ASP A 156 12.89 4.29 -9.59
N ILE A 157 14.09 4.77 -9.23
CA ILE A 157 15.08 5.24 -10.18
C ILE A 157 16.00 4.04 -10.47
N PRO A 158 15.87 3.37 -11.63
CA PRO A 158 16.87 2.43 -12.08
C PRO A 158 18.11 3.25 -12.42
N ALA A 159 19.16 3.17 -11.61
CA ALA A 159 20.37 3.96 -11.79
C ALA A 159 20.82 4.00 -13.27
N TYR A 160 20.89 5.21 -13.85
CA TYR A 160 21.78 5.45 -14.97
C TYR A 160 23.19 5.59 -14.40
N SER A 161 24.14 4.87 -14.98
CA SER A 161 25.54 4.86 -14.59
C SER A 161 26.09 6.28 -14.44
N ILE A 162 26.31 6.74 -13.21
CA ILE A 162 27.22 7.84 -12.93
C ILE A 162 27.98 7.50 -11.64
N GLU A 163 29.26 7.27 -11.86
CA GLU A 163 30.41 7.30 -10.96
C GLU A 163 30.12 7.49 -9.45
N SER A 164 30.46 6.44 -8.70
CA SER A 164 30.99 6.47 -7.32
C SER A 164 30.74 7.75 -6.51
N GLY A 165 29.56 7.86 -5.87
CA GLY A 165 29.38 8.85 -4.80
C GLY A 165 27.97 9.42 -4.59
N CYS A 166 26.98 9.08 -5.43
CA CYS A 166 25.66 9.70 -5.33
C CYS A 166 24.88 9.17 -4.09
N PRO A 167 24.29 10.04 -3.24
CA PRO A 167 23.48 9.61 -2.11
C PRO A 167 22.32 8.71 -2.57
N ALA A 168 22.04 7.67 -1.78
CA ALA A 168 21.16 6.57 -2.17
C ALA A 168 19.67 6.95 -2.28
N ILE A 169 19.28 8.15 -1.84
CA ILE A 169 17.87 8.53 -1.69
C ILE A 169 17.74 10.05 -1.89
N ASN A 170 16.85 10.46 -2.80
CA ASN A 170 16.34 11.82 -2.84
C ASN A 170 14.86 11.77 -2.41
N ILE A 171 14.60 12.19 -1.17
CA ILE A 171 13.23 12.44 -0.69
C ILE A 171 12.93 13.89 -1.06
N ILE A 172 11.96 14.11 -1.94
CA ILE A 172 11.54 15.46 -2.32
C ILE A 172 10.26 15.75 -1.53
N PHE A 173 10.32 16.81 -0.73
CA PHE A 173 9.18 17.37 -0.01
C PHE A 173 8.40 18.34 -0.89
#